data_AF-A0A418M717-F1
#
_entry.id   AF-A0A418M717-F1
#
_cell.length_a   1.000
_cell.length_b   1.000
_cell.length_c   1.000
_cell.angle_alpha   90.00
_cell.angle_beta   90.00
_cell.angle_gamma   90.00
#
_symmetry.space_group_name_H-M   'P 1'
#
loop_
_entity.id
_entity.type
_entity.pdbx_description
1 polymer ?
#
loop_
_entity_poly.entity_id
_entity_poly.type
_entity_poly.pdbx_seq_one_letter_code
_entity_poly.pdbx_strand_id
1 'polypeptide(L)'
;MNSLWEAWDAKDVHSLQAAEFKILAFLLSYPDPADFAQGLAAAKLWAQENLNTQQLVSRSLVTALSRLVDIEMAELARIYVETFDFTEQQTLYLTAHELGDSRERGAALIHLHQILAAEGMYEGPTELPDYLPLWLEFFAVLGVQGQSSEVAVRMQKVCETIRDRLGEEHPYFFVLAAATELLAQTTAGIGNEDSVRNTVLAIQRGEGGDTDAEEEMPYPLFFV
;
A
#
# COMPACT_ATOMS: atom_id res chain seq x y z
N MET A 1 -8.88 -19.68 3.71
CA MET A 1 -9.26 -18.29 3.41
C MET A 1 -10.45 -17.94 4.28
N ASN A 2 -10.21 -17.51 5.52
CA ASN A 2 -11.21 -16.74 6.23
C ASN A 2 -11.14 -15.35 5.63
N SER A 3 -12.23 -14.95 5.02
CA SER A 3 -12.34 -13.67 4.36
C SER A 3 -12.16 -12.53 5.36
N LEU A 4 -11.33 -11.57 4.99
CA LEU A 4 -10.95 -10.38 5.76
C LEU A 4 -12.13 -9.49 6.23
N TRP A 5 -13.38 -9.85 5.87
CA TRP A 5 -14.62 -9.12 6.18
C TRP A 5 -15.37 -9.59 7.44
N GLU A 6 -15.00 -10.70 8.09
CA GLU A 6 -15.82 -11.27 9.19
C GLU A 6 -15.68 -10.57 10.56
N ALA A 7 -14.72 -9.66 10.75
CA ALA A 7 -14.32 -9.23 12.09
C ALA A 7 -14.44 -7.72 12.36
N TRP A 8 -15.61 -7.08 12.14
CA TRP A 8 -15.73 -5.67 12.52
C TRP A 8 -16.98 -5.18 13.27
N ASP A 9 -16.70 -4.45 14.37
CA ASP A 9 -17.59 -3.62 15.17
C ASP A 9 -17.12 -2.14 15.06
N ALA A 10 -18.02 -1.24 14.67
CA ALA A 10 -17.72 0.04 14.02
C ALA A 10 -17.62 1.26 14.97
N LYS A 11 -16.94 1.17 16.12
CA LYS A 11 -17.06 2.20 17.18
C LYS A 11 -15.81 2.98 17.61
N ASP A 12 -14.60 2.69 17.12
CA ASP A 12 -13.40 3.41 17.57
C ASP A 12 -12.83 4.38 16.50
N VAL A 13 -12.20 5.49 16.87
CA VAL A 13 -11.57 6.40 15.89
C VAL A 13 -10.42 5.72 15.15
N HIS A 14 -9.71 4.81 15.82
CA HIS A 14 -8.77 3.87 15.19
C HIS A 14 -9.45 2.95 14.16
N SER A 15 -10.78 2.80 14.21
CA SER A 15 -11.54 2.04 13.22
C SER A 15 -11.74 2.79 11.90
N LEU A 16 -11.92 4.12 11.90
CA LEU A 16 -12.18 4.85 10.63
C LEU A 16 -10.95 4.94 9.75
N GLN A 17 -9.80 5.29 10.34
CA GLN A 17 -8.54 5.37 9.62
C GLN A 17 -8.08 3.99 9.12
N ALA A 18 -8.22 2.96 9.97
CA ALA A 18 -7.98 1.59 9.56
C ALA A 18 -8.91 1.16 8.41
N ALA A 19 -10.15 1.65 8.38
CA ALA A 19 -11.08 1.39 7.27
C ALA A 19 -10.56 1.95 5.97
N GLU A 20 -10.12 3.21 6.00
CA GLU A 20 -9.64 3.88 4.80
C GLU A 20 -8.40 3.18 4.26
N PHE A 21 -7.47 2.77 5.14
CA PHE A 21 -6.34 1.92 4.75
C PHE A 21 -6.79 0.61 4.10
N LYS A 22 -7.76 -0.13 4.69
CA LYS A 22 -8.28 -1.36 4.09
C LYS A 22 -8.96 -1.14 2.75
N ILE A 23 -9.77 -0.09 2.64
CA ILE A 23 -10.46 0.25 1.40
C ILE A 23 -9.41 0.59 0.33
N LEU A 24 -8.41 1.39 0.65
CA LEU A 24 -7.35 1.73 -0.31
C LEU A 24 -6.50 0.52 -0.69
N ALA A 25 -6.18 -0.37 0.24
CA ALA A 25 -5.52 -1.64 -0.05
C ALA A 25 -6.35 -2.47 -1.04
N PHE A 26 -7.65 -2.60 -0.78
CA PHE A 26 -8.59 -3.28 -1.68
C PHE A 26 -8.66 -2.62 -3.05
N LEU A 27 -8.80 -1.29 -3.12
CA LEU A 27 -8.91 -0.56 -4.39
C LEU A 27 -7.63 -0.66 -5.24
N LEU A 28 -6.46 -0.74 -4.61
CA LEU A 28 -5.17 -0.89 -5.29
C LEU A 28 -4.78 -2.35 -5.51
N SER A 29 -5.60 -3.30 -5.10
CA SER A 29 -5.42 -4.72 -5.42
C SER A 29 -6.07 -5.06 -6.75
N TYR A 30 -5.64 -6.17 -7.37
CA TYR A 30 -6.22 -6.63 -8.63
C TYR A 30 -7.75 -6.84 -8.48
N PRO A 31 -8.57 -6.28 -9.38
CA PRO A 31 -10.02 -6.32 -9.25
C PRO A 31 -10.63 -7.65 -9.72
N ASP A 32 -10.43 -8.71 -8.93
CA ASP A 32 -11.02 -10.03 -9.20
C ASP A 32 -12.56 -9.95 -9.22
N PRO A 33 -13.23 -10.28 -10.35
CA PRO A 33 -14.67 -10.15 -10.50
C PRO A 33 -15.51 -10.92 -9.48
N ALA A 34 -14.97 -11.96 -8.81
CA ALA A 34 -15.73 -12.79 -7.89
C ALA A 34 -16.39 -12.00 -6.76
N ASP A 35 -15.63 -11.10 -6.12
CA ASP A 35 -16.07 -10.37 -4.92
C ASP A 35 -15.87 -8.84 -5.01
N PHE A 36 -15.10 -8.35 -6.01
CA PHE A 36 -14.71 -6.94 -6.05
C PHE A 36 -15.89 -5.98 -6.22
N ALA A 37 -16.88 -6.32 -7.05
CA ALA A 37 -18.07 -5.48 -7.24
C ALA A 37 -18.84 -5.25 -5.94
N GLN A 38 -18.98 -6.32 -5.13
CA GLN A 38 -19.66 -6.23 -3.84
C GLN A 38 -18.84 -5.43 -2.83
N GLY A 39 -17.52 -5.67 -2.76
CA GLY A 39 -16.61 -4.90 -1.91
C GLY A 39 -16.61 -3.42 -2.24
N LEU A 40 -16.62 -3.07 -3.53
CA LEU A 40 -16.66 -1.69 -4.01
C LEU A 40 -17.96 -0.98 -3.63
N ALA A 41 -19.11 -1.65 -3.76
CA ALA A 41 -20.39 -1.11 -3.34
C ALA A 41 -20.45 -0.88 -1.81
N ALA A 42 -19.94 -1.83 -1.03
CA ALA A 42 -19.88 -1.71 0.44
C ALA A 42 -18.95 -0.56 0.88
N ALA A 43 -17.77 -0.46 0.28
CA ALA A 43 -16.82 0.62 0.54
C ALA A 43 -17.41 1.99 0.20
N LYS A 44 -18.13 2.11 -0.93
CA LYS A 44 -18.84 3.34 -1.32
C LYS A 44 -19.86 3.76 -0.27
N LEU A 45 -20.71 2.84 0.19
CA LEU A 45 -21.70 3.14 1.22
C LEU A 45 -21.03 3.61 2.52
N TRP A 46 -20.03 2.86 2.99
CA TRP A 46 -19.27 3.20 4.19
C TRP A 46 -18.64 4.60 4.08
N ALA A 47 -18.00 4.92 2.95
CA ALA A 47 -17.34 6.20 2.76
C ALA A 47 -18.33 7.38 2.68
N GLN A 48 -19.53 7.15 2.13
CA GLN A 48 -20.60 8.15 2.11
C GLN A 48 -21.16 8.42 3.51
N GLU A 49 -21.32 7.40 4.34
CA GLU A 49 -21.81 7.52 5.72
C GLU A 49 -20.81 8.24 6.64
N ASN A 50 -19.51 8.08 6.37
CA ASN A 50 -18.43 8.62 7.19
C ASN A 50 -17.72 9.84 6.57
N LEU A 51 -18.28 10.42 5.50
CA LEU A 51 -17.68 11.54 4.79
C LEU A 51 -17.47 12.74 5.73
N ASN A 52 -16.23 13.23 5.79
CA ASN A 52 -15.79 14.32 6.67
C ASN A 52 -16.00 14.06 8.18
N THR A 53 -16.27 12.82 8.60
CA THR A 53 -16.29 12.47 10.02
C THR A 53 -14.88 12.69 10.58
N GLN A 54 -14.76 13.67 11.48
CA GLN A 54 -13.49 14.04 12.13
C GLN A 54 -12.35 14.41 11.16
N GLN A 55 -12.67 14.84 9.93
CA GLN A 55 -11.67 15.14 8.88
C GLN A 55 -10.77 13.95 8.47
N LEU A 56 -11.13 12.73 8.83
CA LEU A 56 -10.32 11.55 8.52
C LEU A 56 -10.61 11.04 7.12
N VAL A 57 -11.89 10.82 6.77
CA VAL A 57 -12.27 10.29 5.45
C VAL A 57 -12.11 11.36 4.37
N SER A 58 -11.21 11.12 3.42
CA SER A 58 -10.91 12.04 2.33
C SER A 58 -12.06 12.18 1.30
N ARG A 59 -12.22 13.39 0.75
CA ARG A 59 -13.12 13.61 -0.40
C ARG A 59 -12.63 12.86 -1.65
N SER A 60 -11.32 12.68 -1.76
CA SER A 60 -10.68 11.90 -2.79
C SER A 60 -11.14 10.44 -2.76
N LEU A 61 -11.26 9.82 -1.58
CA LEU A 61 -11.77 8.45 -1.47
C LEU A 61 -13.21 8.32 -1.97
N VAL A 62 -14.10 9.22 -1.54
CA VAL A 62 -15.51 9.19 -1.98
C VAL A 62 -15.63 9.39 -3.50
N THR A 63 -14.78 10.25 -4.06
CA THR A 63 -14.71 10.48 -5.51
C THR A 63 -14.20 9.24 -6.24
N ALA A 64 -13.14 8.60 -5.73
CA ALA A 64 -12.57 7.37 -6.29
C ALA A 64 -13.62 6.25 -6.35
N LEU A 65 -14.28 5.98 -5.22
CA LEU A 65 -15.32 4.95 -5.12
C LEU A 65 -16.50 5.23 -6.06
N SER A 66 -16.89 6.50 -6.20
CA SER A 66 -17.96 6.88 -7.12
C SER A 66 -17.58 6.70 -8.59
N ARG A 67 -16.30 6.85 -8.95
CA ARG A 67 -15.82 6.64 -10.32
C ARG A 67 -15.66 5.17 -10.66
N LEU A 68 -15.07 4.39 -9.76
CA LEU A 68 -14.78 2.98 -10.02
C LEU A 68 -16.05 2.13 -10.11
N VAL A 69 -17.08 2.44 -9.30
CA VAL A 69 -18.32 1.65 -9.26
C VAL A 69 -19.14 1.68 -10.55
N ASP A 70 -18.95 2.70 -11.36
CA ASP A 70 -19.66 2.87 -12.64
C ASP A 70 -18.93 2.16 -13.81
N ILE A 71 -17.76 1.57 -13.56
CA ILE A 71 -16.96 0.86 -14.55
C ILE A 71 -17.34 -0.63 -14.53
N GLU A 72 -17.55 -1.22 -15.71
CA GLU A 72 -17.80 -2.65 -15.86
C GLU A 72 -16.58 -3.45 -15.38
N MET A 73 -16.78 -4.62 -14.76
CA MET A 73 -15.70 -5.30 -14.03
C MET A 73 -14.57 -5.80 -14.93
N ALA A 74 -14.88 -6.32 -16.11
CA ALA A 74 -13.83 -6.73 -17.05
C ALA A 74 -13.04 -5.51 -17.56
N GLU A 75 -13.72 -4.38 -17.77
CA GLU A 75 -13.08 -3.11 -18.12
C GLU A 75 -12.20 -2.58 -16.98
N LEU A 76 -12.65 -2.64 -15.72
CA LEU A 76 -11.86 -2.22 -14.57
C LEU A 76 -10.58 -3.07 -14.43
N ALA A 77 -10.69 -4.38 -14.62
CA ALA A 77 -9.53 -5.28 -14.63
C ALA A 77 -8.55 -4.97 -15.75
N ARG A 78 -9.06 -4.65 -16.96
CA ARG A 78 -8.22 -4.20 -18.08
C ARG A 78 -7.48 -2.91 -17.74
N ILE A 79 -8.20 -1.92 -17.21
CA ILE A 79 -7.61 -0.63 -16.81
C ILE A 79 -6.55 -0.84 -15.74
N TYR A 80 -6.80 -1.69 -14.72
CA TYR A 80 -5.83 -2.00 -13.68
C TYR A 80 -4.51 -2.50 -14.28
N VAL A 81 -4.57 -3.54 -15.12
CA VAL A 81 -3.37 -4.14 -15.75
C VAL A 81 -2.66 -3.11 -16.63
N GLU A 82 -3.41 -2.33 -17.41
CA GLU A 82 -2.85 -1.27 -18.25
C GLU A 82 -2.15 -0.17 -17.44
N THR A 83 -2.64 0.09 -16.23
CA THR A 83 -2.13 1.13 -15.34
C THR A 83 -0.88 0.66 -14.60
N PHE A 84 -0.94 -0.52 -13.98
CA PHE A 84 0.03 -0.90 -12.95
C PHE A 84 1.02 -1.98 -13.41
N ASP A 85 0.65 -2.83 -14.37
CA ASP A 85 1.45 -4.03 -14.68
C ASP A 85 2.35 -3.85 -15.91
N PHE A 86 2.03 -2.92 -16.81
CA PHE A 86 2.79 -2.72 -18.05
C PHE A 86 3.93 -1.70 -17.96
N THR A 87 3.97 -0.83 -16.94
CA THR A 87 5.03 0.19 -16.84
C THR A 87 5.66 0.23 -15.46
N GLU A 88 6.99 0.18 -15.42
CA GLU A 88 7.79 0.36 -14.20
C GLU A 88 7.51 1.69 -13.50
N GLN A 89 7.05 2.69 -14.25
CA GLN A 89 6.81 4.05 -13.75
C GLN A 89 5.50 4.20 -13.00
N GLN A 90 4.59 3.22 -13.10
CA GLN A 90 3.29 3.23 -12.44
C GLN A 90 3.08 2.00 -11.55
N THR A 91 4.00 1.05 -11.55
CA THR A 91 3.92 -0.18 -10.74
C THR A 91 3.63 0.08 -9.26
N LEU A 92 2.94 -0.84 -8.60
CA LEU A 92 2.61 -0.76 -7.17
C LEU A 92 3.69 -1.36 -6.27
N TYR A 93 4.96 -1.32 -6.69
CA TYR A 93 6.11 -1.85 -5.94
C TYR A 93 7.04 -0.71 -5.52
N LEU A 94 7.14 -0.47 -4.21
CA LEU A 94 7.87 0.67 -3.64
C LEU A 94 9.32 0.73 -4.12
N THR A 95 10.03 -0.39 -4.08
CA THR A 95 11.48 -0.39 -4.38
C THR A 95 11.78 -0.25 -5.87
N ALA A 96 10.82 -0.58 -6.75
CA ALA A 96 10.98 -0.36 -8.19
C ALA A 96 11.07 1.14 -8.52
N HIS A 97 10.30 1.99 -7.84
CA HIS A 97 10.37 3.45 -8.01
C HIS A 97 11.67 4.06 -7.47
N GLU A 98 12.20 3.50 -6.39
CA GLU A 98 13.35 4.07 -5.68
C GLU A 98 14.70 3.58 -6.22
N LEU A 99 14.76 2.33 -6.67
CA LEU A 99 16.00 1.63 -6.98
C LEU A 99 16.00 0.98 -8.37
N GLY A 100 14.84 0.86 -9.03
CA GLY A 100 14.73 0.12 -10.30
C GLY A 100 15.32 -1.29 -10.18
N ASP A 101 16.04 -1.75 -11.21
CA ASP A 101 16.69 -3.07 -11.23
C ASP A 101 18.08 -3.09 -10.57
N SER A 102 18.38 -2.14 -9.68
CA SER A 102 19.70 -2.07 -9.06
C SER A 102 19.94 -3.24 -8.08
N ARG A 103 21.21 -3.57 -7.83
CA ARG A 103 21.58 -4.65 -6.91
C ARG A 103 21.10 -4.36 -5.48
N GLU A 104 21.02 -3.08 -5.14
CA GLU A 104 20.60 -2.55 -3.85
C GLU A 104 19.10 -2.81 -3.59
N ARG A 105 18.30 -3.08 -4.64
CA ARG A 105 16.89 -3.46 -4.50
C ARG A 105 16.72 -4.72 -3.64
N GLY A 106 17.61 -5.71 -3.80
CA GLY A 106 17.56 -6.94 -3.01
C GLY A 106 17.68 -6.68 -1.50
N ALA A 107 18.60 -5.79 -1.10
CA ALA A 107 18.76 -5.41 0.30
C ALA A 107 17.53 -4.65 0.85
N ALA A 108 16.92 -3.79 0.02
CA ALA A 108 15.69 -3.09 0.38
C ALA A 108 14.53 -4.06 0.64
N LEU A 109 14.37 -5.08 -0.21
CA LEU A 109 13.33 -6.10 -0.05
C LEU A 109 13.52 -6.90 1.25
N ILE A 110 14.76 -7.28 1.58
CA ILE A 110 15.09 -7.98 2.83
C ILE A 110 14.72 -7.11 4.04
N HIS A 111 15.07 -5.82 4.00
CA HIS A 111 14.75 -4.90 5.09
C HIS A 111 13.23 -4.74 5.30
N LEU A 112 12.46 -4.56 4.21
CA LEU A 112 11.00 -4.48 4.28
C LEU A 112 10.38 -5.77 4.82
N HIS A 113 10.91 -6.93 4.40
CA HIS A 113 10.50 -8.23 4.93
C HIS A 113 10.75 -8.33 6.45
N GLN A 114 11.90 -7.88 6.95
CA GLN A 114 12.21 -7.89 8.38
C GLN A 114 11.22 -7.04 9.19
N ILE A 115 10.82 -5.87 8.68
CA ILE A 115 9.81 -5.02 9.33
C ILE A 115 8.47 -5.77 9.43
N LEU A 116 8.02 -6.39 8.33
CA LEU A 116 6.76 -7.13 8.31
C LEU A 116 6.80 -8.38 9.21
N ALA A 117 7.92 -9.10 9.22
CA ALA A 117 8.13 -10.32 10.01
C ALA A 117 8.20 -10.02 11.52
N ALA A 118 8.78 -8.89 11.91
CA ALA A 118 8.87 -8.48 13.32
C ALA A 118 7.50 -8.32 13.99
N GLU A 119 6.47 -8.00 13.20
CA GLU A 119 5.09 -7.84 13.66
C GLU A 119 4.21 -9.08 13.39
N GLY A 120 4.80 -10.19 12.94
CA GLY A 120 4.07 -11.44 12.64
C GLY A 120 3.12 -11.35 11.45
N MET A 121 3.27 -10.33 10.59
CA MET A 121 2.39 -10.07 9.44
C MET A 121 2.87 -10.75 8.15
N TYR A 122 4.00 -11.45 8.17
CA TYR A 122 4.61 -12.07 6.99
C TYR A 122 4.85 -13.56 7.19
N GLU A 123 3.78 -14.35 7.14
CA GLU A 123 3.86 -15.80 6.96
C GLU A 123 3.49 -16.15 5.51
N GLY A 124 4.33 -15.66 4.58
CA GLY A 124 4.39 -16.08 3.17
C GLY A 124 3.32 -15.48 2.24
N PRO A 125 3.60 -14.37 1.54
CA PRO A 125 2.77 -13.89 0.45
C PRO A 125 3.21 -14.48 -0.90
N THR A 126 2.26 -14.52 -1.83
CA THR A 126 2.54 -14.65 -3.26
C THR A 126 3.24 -13.41 -3.83
N GLU A 127 3.12 -12.26 -3.15
CA GLU A 127 3.64 -10.95 -3.56
C GLU A 127 4.91 -10.55 -2.80
N LEU A 128 5.69 -9.62 -3.36
CA LEU A 128 6.91 -9.09 -2.74
C LEU A 128 6.61 -8.18 -1.52
N PRO A 129 7.54 -8.07 -0.55
CA PRO A 129 7.35 -7.28 0.67
C PRO A 129 7.29 -5.77 0.43
N ASP A 130 7.46 -5.30 -0.80
CA ASP A 130 7.37 -3.89 -1.20
C ASP A 130 6.09 -3.54 -1.96
N TYR A 131 5.13 -4.47 -2.04
CA TYR A 131 3.83 -4.23 -2.65
C TYR A 131 3.00 -3.22 -1.83
N LEU A 132 2.55 -2.14 -2.46
CA LEU A 132 1.87 -1.03 -1.77
C LEU A 132 0.59 -1.46 -1.02
N PRO A 133 -0.32 -2.25 -1.60
CA PRO A 133 -1.51 -2.74 -0.90
C PRO A 133 -1.20 -3.54 0.37
N LEU A 134 -0.13 -4.35 0.37
CA LEU A 134 0.30 -5.10 1.56
C LEU A 134 0.59 -4.16 2.74
N TRP A 135 1.26 -3.04 2.47
CA TRP A 135 1.57 -2.06 3.50
C TRP A 135 0.34 -1.28 3.97
N LEU A 136 -0.62 -1.01 3.08
CA LEU A 136 -1.89 -0.41 3.49
C LEU A 136 -2.67 -1.36 4.42
N GLU A 137 -2.68 -2.67 4.15
CA GLU A 137 -3.24 -3.66 5.09
C GLU A 137 -2.48 -3.68 6.42
N PHE A 138 -1.15 -3.64 6.37
CA PHE A 138 -0.32 -3.54 7.57
C PHE A 138 -0.72 -2.33 8.42
N PHE A 139 -0.83 -1.14 7.82
CA PHE A 139 -1.22 0.08 8.53
C PHE A 139 -2.66 0.04 9.04
N ALA A 140 -3.56 -0.69 8.37
CA ALA A 140 -4.90 -0.89 8.89
C ALA A 140 -4.94 -1.72 10.17
N VAL A 141 -4.03 -2.69 10.33
CA VAL A 141 -3.99 -3.59 11.50
C VAL A 141 -3.18 -2.99 12.63
N LEU A 142 -2.01 -2.45 12.32
CA LEU A 142 -1.00 -2.06 13.31
C LEU A 142 -0.79 -0.55 13.41
N GLY A 143 -1.42 0.23 12.54
CA GLY A 143 -1.16 1.66 12.44
C GLY A 143 0.23 1.97 11.88
N VAL A 144 0.51 3.26 11.76
CA VAL A 144 1.80 3.80 11.29
C VAL A 144 2.64 4.15 12.52
N GLN A 145 3.69 3.39 12.79
CA GLN A 145 4.52 3.56 13.97
C GLN A 145 5.92 2.93 13.82
N GLY A 146 6.86 3.35 14.67
CA GLY A 146 8.21 2.77 14.69
C GLY A 146 8.89 2.84 13.33
N GLN A 147 9.39 1.69 12.85
CA GLN A 147 10.06 1.57 11.55
C GLN A 147 9.07 1.68 10.36
N SER A 148 7.79 1.35 10.56
CA SER A 148 6.79 1.39 9.48
C SER A 148 6.41 2.83 9.07
N SER A 149 6.65 3.81 9.95
CA SER A 149 6.45 5.22 9.64
C SER A 149 7.31 5.71 8.48
N GLU A 150 8.54 5.22 8.36
CA GLU A 150 9.40 5.60 7.25
C GLU A 150 8.89 5.03 5.92
N VAL A 151 8.37 3.80 5.96
CA VAL A 151 7.73 3.16 4.82
C VAL A 151 6.50 3.96 4.37
N ALA A 152 5.70 4.46 5.31
CA ALA A 152 4.53 5.29 5.01
C ALA A 152 4.92 6.59 4.26
N VAL A 153 6.01 7.27 4.66
CA VAL A 153 6.50 8.48 3.96
C VAL A 153 6.99 8.13 2.55
N ARG A 154 7.72 7.02 2.39
CA ARG A 154 8.16 6.53 1.07
C ARG A 154 6.99 6.21 0.16
N MET A 155 5.98 5.49 0.68
CA MET A 155 4.76 5.18 -0.05
C MET A 155 3.99 6.44 -0.45
N GLN A 156 3.91 7.45 0.43
CA GLN A 156 3.26 8.71 0.09
C GLN A 156 3.87 9.30 -1.19
N LYS A 157 5.21 9.30 -1.29
CA LYS A 157 5.92 9.84 -2.44
C LYS A 157 5.69 9.04 -3.72
N VAL A 158 5.64 7.71 -3.61
CA VAL A 158 5.32 6.83 -4.74
C VAL A 158 3.88 7.07 -5.21
N CYS A 159 2.91 7.13 -4.29
CA CYS A 159 1.51 7.41 -4.62
C CYS A 159 1.36 8.76 -5.33
N GLU A 160 2.05 9.82 -4.87
CA GLU A 160 2.09 11.12 -5.54
C GLU A 160 2.65 11.00 -6.96
N THR A 161 3.76 10.27 -7.11
CA THR A 161 4.44 10.10 -8.41
C THR A 161 3.56 9.36 -9.41
N ILE A 162 2.90 8.28 -9.00
CA ILE A 162 1.97 7.54 -9.86
C ILE A 162 0.77 8.44 -10.20
N ARG A 163 0.16 9.09 -9.20
CA ARG A 163 -1.01 9.98 -9.38
C ARG A 163 -0.74 11.05 -10.44
N ASP A 164 0.38 11.75 -10.31
CA ASP A 164 0.75 12.87 -11.18
C ASP A 164 0.96 12.42 -12.64
N ARG A 165 1.21 11.12 -12.87
CA ARG A 165 1.34 10.53 -14.20
C ARG A 165 0.00 10.12 -14.82
N LEU A 166 -0.98 9.70 -14.03
CA LEU A 166 -2.27 9.20 -14.52
C LEU A 166 -3.19 10.33 -15.01
N GLY A 167 -3.08 11.53 -14.44
CA GLY A 167 -3.95 12.67 -14.76
C GLY A 167 -5.37 12.52 -14.21
N GLU A 168 -6.04 13.65 -13.95
CA GLU A 168 -7.31 13.68 -13.20
C GLU A 168 -8.46 12.89 -13.82
N GLU A 169 -8.46 12.65 -15.13
CA GLU A 169 -9.52 11.88 -15.80
C GLU A 169 -9.37 10.37 -15.60
N HIS A 170 -8.19 9.90 -15.18
CA HIS A 170 -7.93 8.48 -15.03
C HIS A 170 -8.67 7.90 -13.80
N PRO A 171 -9.30 6.70 -13.91
CA PRO A 171 -10.10 6.12 -12.82
C PRO A 171 -9.35 5.98 -11.48
N TYR A 172 -8.08 5.62 -11.54
CA TYR A 172 -7.23 5.44 -10.36
C TYR A 172 -6.62 6.73 -9.79
N PHE A 173 -6.78 7.89 -10.43
CA PHE A 173 -6.19 9.15 -9.96
C PHE A 173 -6.62 9.48 -8.52
N PHE A 174 -7.92 9.42 -8.25
CA PHE A 174 -8.46 9.76 -6.93
C PHE A 174 -8.18 8.67 -5.87
N VAL A 175 -7.94 7.42 -6.28
CA VAL A 175 -7.48 6.36 -5.37
C VAL A 175 -6.11 6.72 -4.82
N LEU A 176 -5.18 7.10 -5.70
CA LEU A 176 -3.83 7.49 -5.31
C LEU A 176 -3.82 8.83 -4.57
N ALA A 177 -4.68 9.79 -4.94
CA ALA A 177 -4.85 11.03 -4.18
C ALA A 177 -5.31 10.75 -2.75
N ALA A 178 -6.31 9.89 -2.56
CA ALA A 178 -6.79 9.48 -1.25
C ALA A 178 -5.69 8.76 -0.43
N ALA A 179 -4.91 7.87 -1.05
CA ALA A 179 -3.78 7.23 -0.39
C ALA A 179 -2.71 8.24 0.04
N THR A 180 -2.34 9.20 -0.82
CA THR A 180 -1.42 10.29 -0.46
C THR A 180 -1.94 11.11 0.72
N GLU A 181 -3.22 11.50 0.69
CA GLU A 181 -3.85 12.30 1.74
C GLU A 181 -3.86 11.55 3.08
N LEU A 182 -4.25 10.27 3.08
CA LEU A 182 -4.26 9.44 4.27
C LEU A 182 -2.85 9.27 4.82
N LEU A 183 -1.88 8.90 3.99
CA LEU A 183 -0.49 8.72 4.42
C LEU A 183 0.06 10.01 5.02
N ALA A 184 -0.16 11.17 4.38
CA ALA A 184 0.28 12.47 4.88
C ALA A 184 -0.33 12.84 6.24
N GLN A 185 -1.60 12.50 6.49
CA GLN A 185 -2.23 12.71 7.80
C GLN A 185 -1.57 11.86 8.90
N THR A 186 -1.13 10.64 8.55
CA THR A 186 -0.53 9.70 9.49
C THR A 186 0.95 9.94 9.76
N THR A 187 1.65 10.54 8.80
CA THR A 187 3.08 10.87 8.90
C THR A 187 3.32 12.30 9.36
N ALA A 188 2.28 13.10 9.59
CA ALA A 188 2.39 14.49 10.05
C ALA A 188 3.17 14.59 11.37
N GLY A 189 4.46 14.95 11.27
CA GLY A 189 5.39 15.06 12.40
C GLY A 189 6.38 13.90 12.54
N ILE A 190 6.31 12.88 11.69
CA ILE A 190 7.19 11.72 11.68
C ILE A 190 8.06 11.75 10.42
N GLY A 191 9.28 12.26 10.55
CA GLY A 191 10.30 12.22 9.50
C GLY A 191 10.30 13.42 8.56
N ASN A 192 11.47 14.03 8.39
CA ASN A 192 11.77 15.00 7.34
C ASN A 192 12.11 14.23 6.04
N GLU A 193 11.93 14.83 4.86
CA GLU A 193 12.36 14.26 3.55
C GLU A 193 13.82 13.75 3.60
N ASP A 194 14.64 14.39 4.44
CA ASP A 194 16.03 13.99 4.70
C ASP A 194 16.18 12.59 5.32
N SER A 195 15.23 12.13 6.15
CA SER A 195 15.29 10.79 6.76
C SER A 195 15.03 9.70 5.73
N VAL A 196 14.01 9.88 4.89
CA VAL A 196 13.73 8.96 3.77
C VAL A 196 14.90 8.91 2.80
N ARG A 197 15.43 10.09 2.44
CA ARG A 197 16.61 10.17 1.57
C ARG A 197 17.80 9.45 2.20
N ASN A 198 18.03 9.62 3.50
CA ASN A 198 19.14 8.98 4.19
C ASN A 198 18.98 7.46 4.26
N THR A 199 17.78 6.92 4.44
CA THR A 199 17.56 5.47 4.43
C THR A 199 17.73 4.88 3.04
N VAL A 200 17.18 5.53 2.00
CA VAL A 200 17.43 5.13 0.61
C VAL A 200 18.93 5.21 0.29
N LEU A 201 19.63 6.26 0.73
CA LEU A 201 21.09 6.38 0.57
C LEU A 201 21.86 5.34 1.38
N ALA A 202 21.42 4.98 2.59
CA ALA A 202 22.06 3.96 3.43
C ALA A 202 21.90 2.56 2.81
N ILE A 203 20.72 2.26 2.27
CA ILE A 203 20.45 1.06 1.48
C ILE A 203 21.36 1.07 0.23
N GLN A 204 21.45 2.21 -0.47
CA GLN A 204 22.29 2.36 -1.65
C GLN A 204 23.80 2.22 -1.37
N ARG A 205 24.26 2.57 -0.16
CA ARG A 205 25.66 2.44 0.26
C ARG A 205 26.00 1.05 0.81
N GLY A 206 25.00 0.16 0.96
CA GLY A 206 25.18 -1.13 1.62
C GLY A 206 25.43 -1.01 3.13
N GLU A 207 25.17 0.15 3.73
CA GLU A 207 25.45 0.45 5.14
C GLU A 207 24.38 -0.11 6.09
N GLY A 208 23.30 -0.71 5.55
CA GLY A 208 22.26 -1.42 6.30
C GLY A 208 22.46 -2.94 6.41
N GLY A 209 23.59 -3.46 5.91
CA GLY A 209 23.87 -4.88 5.80
C GLY A 209 25.16 -5.31 6.47
N ASP A 210 25.47 -4.76 7.66
CA ASP A 210 26.51 -5.35 8.52
C ASP A 210 25.80 -6.13 9.64
N THR A 211 25.37 -7.33 9.29
CA THR A 211 25.20 -8.40 10.27
C THR A 211 26.16 -9.50 9.84
N ASP A 212 27.21 -9.67 10.62
CA ASP A 212 27.98 -10.90 10.77
C ASP A 212 27.04 -12.02 11.24
N ALA A 213 26.12 -12.43 10.37
CA ALA A 213 25.25 -13.57 10.54
C ALA A 213 25.37 -14.43 9.28
N GLU A 214 26.49 -15.13 9.17
CA GLU A 214 26.55 -16.43 8.51
C GLU A 214 25.69 -17.45 9.30
N GLU A 215 24.40 -17.15 9.49
CA GLU A 215 23.42 -18.15 9.90
C GLU A 215 22.70 -18.59 8.64
N GLU A 216 23.06 -19.79 8.18
CA GLU A 216 22.46 -20.49 7.05
C GLU A 216 20.94 -20.35 7.09
N MET A 217 20.38 -19.50 6.22
CA MET A 217 18.94 -19.52 5.97
C MET A 217 18.59 -20.93 5.45
N PRO A 218 17.67 -21.68 6.08
CA PRO A 218 17.26 -22.96 5.55
C PRO A 218 16.57 -22.73 4.21
N TYR A 219 17.22 -23.16 3.13
CA TYR A 219 16.63 -23.15 1.79
C TYR A 219 15.25 -23.82 1.83
N PRO A 220 14.18 -23.20 1.30
CA PRO A 220 12.93 -23.91 1.10
C PRO A 220 13.19 -25.05 0.10
N LEU A 221 13.00 -26.28 0.56
CA LEU A 221 13.05 -27.47 -0.26
C LEU A 221 12.06 -27.31 -1.41
N PHE A 222 12.57 -27.41 -2.63
CA PHE A 222 11.78 -27.56 -3.85
C PHE A 222 10.64 -28.56 -3.62
N PHE A 223 9.40 -28.12 -3.86
CA PHE A 223 8.26 -29.02 -3.93
C PHE A 223 8.48 -30.01 -5.09
N VAL A 224 8.54 -31.30 -4.75
CA VAL A 224 8.33 -32.43 -5.66
C VAL A 224 6.87 -32.84 -5.58
#